data_AF-A0A521PX79-F1
#
_entry.id   AF-A0A521PX79-F1
#
_cell.length_a   1.000
_cell.length_b   1.000
_cell.length_c   1.000
_cell.angle_alpha   90.00
_cell.angle_beta   90.00
_cell.angle_gamma   90.00
#
_symmetry.space_group_name_H-M   'P 1'
#
loop_
_entity.id
_entity.type
_entity.pdbx_description
1 polymer ?
#
loop_
_entity_poly.entity_id
_entity_poly.type
_entity_poly.pdbx_seq_one_letter_code
_entity_poly.pdbx_strand_id
1 'polypeptide(L)'
;MATYYFDTMTAANAAAFTGTDTLVFPSAATATAVSVVYVPAAGASPARIDVTYAGTTRSFDPAVMTTDNEFSVFSDGSVLDIGSNNADGPTAGSAVNDALYGGGGNDTLSALAGKNYAQGNLGNDSILAGTGADTLLGGQGDDTINSDDGANYVHGNLGNDSLFAGTGTGADTMLGGQGNDFISAGDGANLVFGDLGNDTLVGGTGADSLQGVDGNDSLVGSSGANSLDGSTGNDTITATGGNDVIFGGDGDDSIVAGDGVNSVQGNQGADNITGGINNDSLLGGQGNDIISTLDGSNYAHGNLGDDSILGGADTDTILGGQGADTIDGAGGGDLIFGDLGSDSLVTGAGNDTVYGGDGDDAVSNVGGGNDVADLGAGNDAYTGGANNDTVTAGAGNDALSLGTGTNYATGDLGNDSITGGSAGRDTIYGNDGADTITAGAGTNYGDGGVGDDSLLGGATEDTLIGGDGADTLSSGDGLNVLDGSAGADSILGGADNDVITGGADADTINGAAGDNNIAGGTGNDSIT
;
A
#
# COMPACT_ATOMS: atom_id res chain seq x y z
N MET A 1 36.50 -33.36 -44.68
CA MET A 1 36.33 -34.57 -43.85
C MET A 1 37.65 -35.16 -43.39
N ALA A 2 38.34 -34.41 -42.54
CA ALA A 2 39.20 -34.95 -41.51
C ALA A 2 38.41 -35.07 -40.20
N THR A 3 38.80 -36.02 -39.35
CA THR A 3 38.27 -36.16 -37.99
C THR A 3 39.34 -35.67 -37.02
N TYR A 4 38.97 -34.73 -36.14
CA TYR A 4 39.83 -34.19 -35.09
C TYR A 4 39.27 -34.56 -33.73
N TYR A 5 40.14 -35.01 -32.82
CA TYR A 5 39.78 -35.23 -31.42
C TYR A 5 40.16 -33.99 -30.62
N PHE A 6 39.21 -33.42 -29.85
CA PHE A 6 39.39 -32.13 -29.20
C PHE A 6 40.60 -32.10 -28.25
N ASP A 7 40.78 -33.17 -27.47
CA ASP A 7 41.86 -33.35 -26.48
C ASP A 7 43.28 -33.32 -27.07
N THR A 8 43.43 -33.72 -28.33
CA THR A 8 44.71 -33.79 -29.05
C THR A 8 44.82 -32.75 -30.16
N MET A 9 43.78 -31.95 -30.39
CA MET A 9 43.75 -30.92 -31.44
C MET A 9 44.80 -29.85 -31.15
N THR A 10 45.56 -29.45 -32.18
CA THR A 10 46.52 -28.33 -32.09
C THR A 10 45.90 -27.03 -32.60
N ALA A 11 46.48 -25.88 -32.24
CA ALA A 11 46.03 -24.58 -32.76
C ALA A 11 46.10 -24.48 -34.29
N ALA A 12 47.11 -25.11 -34.92
CA ALA A 12 47.24 -25.14 -36.37
C ALA A 12 46.10 -25.96 -37.02
N ASN A 13 45.68 -27.05 -36.38
CA ASN A 13 44.55 -27.85 -36.87
C ASN A 13 43.23 -27.06 -36.73
N ALA A 14 43.05 -26.32 -35.64
CA ALA A 14 41.84 -25.51 -35.43
C ALA A 14 41.71 -24.40 -36.48
N ALA A 15 42.82 -23.72 -36.81
CA ALA A 15 42.86 -22.72 -37.87
C ALA A 15 42.65 -23.28 -39.29
N ALA A 16 42.92 -24.57 -39.49
CA ALA A 16 42.74 -25.25 -40.79
C ALA A 16 41.39 -25.99 -40.90
N PHE A 17 40.56 -25.94 -39.85
CA PHE A 17 39.28 -26.62 -39.79
C PHE A 17 38.31 -26.06 -40.82
N THR A 18 37.49 -26.92 -41.41
CA THR A 18 36.47 -26.54 -42.40
C THR A 18 35.10 -27.08 -41.99
N GLY A 19 34.02 -26.47 -42.49
CA GLY A 19 32.64 -26.93 -42.26
C GLY A 19 32.28 -28.29 -42.89
N THR A 20 33.28 -29.11 -43.26
CA THR A 20 33.09 -30.51 -43.65
C THR A 20 33.93 -31.45 -42.79
N ASP A 21 34.63 -30.97 -41.77
CA ASP A 21 35.42 -31.83 -40.89
C ASP A 21 34.52 -32.42 -39.80
N THR A 22 35.08 -33.09 -38.80
CA THR A 22 34.30 -33.60 -37.66
C THR A 22 35.13 -33.41 -36.41
N LEU A 23 34.53 -32.83 -35.37
CA LEU A 23 35.14 -32.68 -34.06
C LEU A 23 34.56 -33.72 -33.11
N VAL A 24 35.42 -34.53 -32.51
CA VAL A 24 35.04 -35.63 -31.62
C VAL A 24 35.55 -35.34 -30.21
N PHE A 25 34.66 -35.44 -29.24
CA PHE A 25 35.00 -35.31 -27.83
C PHE A 25 35.28 -36.69 -27.20
N PRO A 26 36.04 -36.76 -26.09
CA PRO A 26 36.24 -38.01 -25.36
C PRO A 26 34.91 -38.63 -24.90
N SER A 27 34.85 -39.95 -24.76
CA SER A 27 33.63 -40.71 -24.41
C SER A 27 33.09 -40.47 -22.98
N ALA A 28 33.64 -39.52 -22.23
CA ALA A 28 33.13 -39.11 -20.92
C ALA A 28 32.69 -37.64 -20.93
N ALA A 29 32.83 -36.95 -22.06
CA ALA A 29 32.36 -35.60 -22.25
C ALA A 29 30.85 -35.59 -22.53
N THR A 30 30.22 -34.47 -22.20
CA THR A 30 28.82 -34.15 -22.51
C THR A 30 28.80 -32.75 -23.13
N ALA A 31 27.77 -32.41 -23.91
CA ALA A 31 27.66 -31.09 -24.55
C ALA A 31 27.72 -29.95 -23.52
N THR A 32 27.01 -30.10 -22.40
CA THR A 32 26.99 -29.12 -21.29
C THR A 32 28.31 -28.97 -20.54
N ALA A 33 29.30 -29.85 -20.75
CA ALA A 33 30.66 -29.68 -20.21
C ALA A 33 31.56 -28.83 -21.11
N VAL A 34 31.05 -28.39 -22.27
CA VAL A 34 31.77 -27.58 -23.25
C VAL A 34 31.27 -26.14 -23.17
N SER A 35 32.19 -25.21 -23.00
CA SER A 35 31.91 -23.77 -23.07
C SER A 35 32.25 -23.26 -24.46
N VAL A 36 31.31 -22.55 -25.08
CA VAL A 36 31.49 -21.88 -26.37
C VAL A 36 31.32 -20.39 -26.15
N VAL A 37 32.30 -19.60 -26.59
CA VAL A 37 32.24 -18.14 -26.52
C VAL A 37 32.36 -17.58 -27.93
N TYR A 38 31.30 -16.92 -28.38
CA TYR A 38 31.35 -16.11 -29.58
C TYR A 38 32.07 -14.79 -29.27
N VAL A 39 33.18 -14.54 -29.96
CA VAL A 39 33.93 -13.30 -29.80
C VAL A 39 33.80 -12.48 -31.09
N PRO A 40 33.03 -11.38 -31.08
CA PRO A 40 32.84 -10.57 -32.27
C PRO A 40 34.15 -9.92 -32.71
N ALA A 41 34.18 -9.48 -33.97
CA ALA A 41 35.34 -8.79 -34.53
C ALA A 41 35.61 -7.48 -33.77
N ALA A 42 36.84 -7.29 -33.30
CA ALA A 42 37.25 -6.11 -32.54
C ALA A 42 38.49 -5.47 -33.18
N GLY A 43 38.30 -4.31 -33.83
CA GLY A 43 39.37 -3.61 -34.53
C GLY A 43 39.94 -4.43 -35.69
N ALA A 44 41.23 -4.79 -35.62
CA ALA A 44 41.90 -5.62 -36.63
C ALA A 44 41.78 -7.14 -36.35
N SER A 45 41.25 -7.54 -35.19
CA SER A 45 41.06 -8.94 -34.85
C SER A 45 39.77 -9.46 -35.49
N PRO A 46 39.81 -10.53 -36.30
CA PRO A 46 38.61 -11.12 -36.85
C PRO A 46 37.74 -11.71 -35.74
N ALA A 47 36.45 -11.89 -36.03
CA ALA A 47 35.57 -12.65 -35.17
C ALA A 47 36.08 -14.09 -35.04
N ARG A 48 35.86 -14.71 -33.90
CA ARG A 48 36.24 -16.11 -33.63
C ARG A 48 35.27 -16.76 -32.66
N ILE A 49 35.24 -18.08 -32.67
CA ILE A 49 34.55 -18.88 -31.67
C ILE A 49 35.60 -19.60 -30.84
N ASP A 50 35.60 -19.37 -29.52
CA ASP A 50 36.46 -20.05 -28.58
C ASP A 50 35.69 -21.22 -27.93
N VAL A 51 36.10 -22.44 -28.21
CA VAL A 51 35.55 -23.66 -27.60
C VAL A 51 36.50 -24.13 -26.51
N THR A 52 35.98 -24.35 -25.30
CA THR A 52 36.76 -24.77 -24.13
C THR A 52 36.18 -26.05 -23.52
N TYR A 53 37.05 -27.06 -23.35
CA TYR A 53 36.71 -28.30 -22.63
C TYR A 53 37.90 -28.74 -21.76
N ALA A 54 37.61 -29.15 -20.53
CA ALA A 54 38.61 -29.60 -19.54
C ALA A 54 39.83 -28.66 -19.41
N GLY A 55 39.59 -27.34 -19.43
CA GLY A 55 40.63 -26.30 -19.32
C GLY A 55 41.46 -26.05 -20.58
N THR A 56 41.15 -26.70 -21.70
CA THR A 56 41.81 -26.48 -23.00
C THR A 56 40.89 -25.69 -23.93
N THR A 57 41.36 -24.54 -24.42
CA THR A 57 40.65 -23.69 -25.38
C THR A 57 41.20 -23.84 -26.80
N ARG A 58 40.31 -23.86 -27.79
CA ARG A 58 40.61 -23.85 -29.23
C ARG A 58 39.74 -22.81 -29.92
N SER A 59 40.36 -22.00 -30.77
CA SER A 59 39.69 -20.92 -31.51
C SER A 59 39.43 -21.32 -32.96
N PHE A 60 38.24 -21.02 -33.45
CA PHE A 60 37.78 -21.34 -34.79
C PHE A 60 37.25 -20.10 -35.51
N ASP A 61 37.27 -20.13 -36.84
CA ASP A 61 36.61 -19.12 -37.67
C ASP A 61 35.09 -19.32 -37.59
N PRO A 62 34.28 -18.30 -37.25
CA PRO A 62 32.84 -18.47 -37.15
C PRO A 62 32.20 -18.90 -38.47
N ALA A 63 32.77 -18.50 -39.61
CA ALA A 63 32.23 -18.85 -40.92
C ALA A 63 32.36 -20.34 -41.27
N VAL A 64 33.17 -21.11 -40.53
CA VAL A 64 33.33 -22.55 -40.74
C VAL A 64 32.55 -23.40 -39.75
N MET A 65 31.93 -22.79 -38.73
CA MET A 65 31.04 -23.42 -37.76
C MET A 65 29.60 -23.05 -38.15
N THR A 66 28.96 -23.88 -38.98
CA THR A 66 27.62 -23.61 -39.54
C THR A 66 26.63 -24.74 -39.23
N THR A 67 25.34 -24.40 -39.25
CA THR A 67 24.11 -25.17 -38.86
C THR A 67 23.93 -26.61 -39.36
N ASP A 68 24.77 -27.10 -40.27
CA ASP A 68 24.65 -28.44 -40.86
C ASP A 68 25.71 -29.43 -40.35
N ASN A 69 26.46 -29.04 -39.33
CA ASN A 69 27.43 -29.91 -38.72
C ASN A 69 26.95 -30.26 -37.31
N GLU A 70 26.35 -31.44 -37.16
CA GLU A 70 26.29 -32.18 -35.89
C GLU A 70 27.75 -32.37 -35.39
N PHE A 71 28.34 -31.32 -34.84
CA PHE A 71 29.75 -31.23 -34.48
C PHE A 71 29.95 -31.72 -33.06
N SER A 72 29.56 -32.95 -32.78
CA SER A 72 30.03 -33.66 -31.60
C SER A 72 29.36 -35.01 -31.50
N VAL A 73 30.14 -36.06 -31.72
CA VAL A 73 29.73 -37.38 -31.25
C VAL A 73 30.07 -37.44 -29.77
N PHE A 74 29.16 -36.97 -28.92
CA PHE A 74 29.18 -37.37 -27.51
C PHE A 74 28.61 -38.78 -27.39
N SER A 75 29.23 -39.60 -26.56
CA SER A 75 28.80 -40.99 -26.37
C SER A 75 27.49 -41.13 -25.59
N ASP A 76 27.05 -40.06 -24.93
CA ASP A 76 25.78 -39.99 -24.20
C ASP A 76 24.60 -39.53 -25.09
N GLY A 77 24.87 -39.14 -26.33
CA GLY A 77 23.87 -38.66 -27.28
C GLY A 77 23.54 -37.17 -27.20
N SER A 78 24.25 -36.41 -26.34
CA SER A 78 24.09 -34.95 -26.27
C SER A 78 24.55 -34.24 -27.55
N VAL A 79 23.96 -33.09 -27.82
CA VAL A 79 24.23 -32.25 -28.98
C VAL A 79 24.89 -30.95 -28.51
N LEU A 80 26.07 -30.65 -29.08
CA LEU A 80 26.64 -29.30 -29.08
C LEU A 80 26.41 -28.68 -30.44
N ASP A 81 25.54 -27.68 -30.50
CA ASP A 81 25.36 -26.83 -31.67
C ASP A 81 26.09 -25.50 -31.51
N ILE A 82 26.75 -25.05 -32.58
CA ILE A 82 27.51 -23.81 -32.63
C ILE A 82 27.05 -23.04 -33.87
N GLY A 83 26.20 -22.06 -33.63
CA GLY A 83 25.59 -21.21 -34.64
C GLY A 83 26.54 -20.20 -35.26
N SER A 84 26.04 -19.56 -36.31
CA SER A 84 26.81 -18.82 -37.29
C SER A 84 26.81 -17.31 -37.01
N ASN A 85 26.88 -16.49 -38.08
CA ASN A 85 26.76 -15.04 -38.02
C ASN A 85 25.59 -14.51 -38.85
N ASN A 86 24.71 -15.40 -39.31
CA ASN A 86 23.46 -15.09 -39.97
C ASN A 86 22.34 -15.81 -39.22
N ALA A 87 21.10 -15.43 -39.51
CA ALA A 87 19.92 -16.11 -38.99
C ALA A 87 19.97 -17.62 -39.30
N ASP A 88 20.10 -18.40 -38.23
CA ASP A 88 20.08 -19.84 -38.24
C ASP A 88 18.62 -20.33 -38.11
N GLY A 89 18.29 -21.36 -38.90
CA GLY A 89 16.96 -21.98 -38.85
C GLY A 89 16.71 -22.73 -37.54
N PRO A 90 15.57 -23.43 -37.36
CA PRO A 90 15.31 -24.18 -36.14
C PRO A 90 16.37 -25.28 -35.94
N THR A 91 17.32 -25.05 -35.03
CA THR A 91 18.26 -26.08 -34.59
C THR A 91 17.60 -26.90 -33.48
N ALA A 92 17.49 -28.21 -33.71
CA ALA A 92 16.93 -29.13 -32.72
C ALA A 92 18.05 -29.88 -31.98
N GLY A 93 17.97 -29.87 -30.66
CA GLY A 93 18.73 -30.73 -29.76
C GLY A 93 18.25 -32.18 -29.81
N SER A 94 18.63 -32.92 -28.77
CA SER A 94 18.31 -34.31 -28.50
C SER A 94 17.37 -34.44 -27.31
N ALA A 95 17.11 -35.67 -26.85
CA ALA A 95 16.32 -35.92 -25.64
C ALA A 95 17.20 -36.11 -24.39
N VAL A 96 18.42 -35.55 -24.41
CA VAL A 96 19.36 -35.51 -23.29
C VAL A 96 19.97 -34.11 -23.18
N ASN A 97 20.90 -33.91 -22.24
CA ASN A 97 21.45 -32.58 -21.94
C ASN A 97 22.27 -31.98 -23.11
N ASP A 98 21.72 -30.97 -23.77
CA ASP A 98 22.34 -30.31 -24.91
C ASP A 98 22.96 -28.94 -24.59
N ALA A 99 23.78 -28.44 -25.51
CA ALA A 99 24.31 -27.08 -25.48
C ALA A 99 24.15 -26.43 -26.87
N LEU A 100 23.34 -25.38 -26.96
CA LEU A 100 22.95 -24.71 -28.21
C LEU A 100 23.39 -23.24 -28.16
N TYR A 101 23.98 -22.73 -29.24
CA TYR A 101 24.44 -21.34 -29.34
C TYR A 101 24.04 -20.77 -30.71
N GLY A 102 23.29 -19.66 -30.78
CA GLY A 102 22.85 -19.03 -32.04
C GLY A 102 23.95 -18.24 -32.77
N GLY A 103 24.75 -17.49 -32.01
CA GLY A 103 25.93 -16.81 -32.53
C GLY A 103 25.62 -15.39 -32.98
N GLY A 104 25.12 -15.21 -34.19
CA GLY A 104 24.57 -13.91 -34.55
C GLY A 104 23.64 -13.99 -35.74
N GLY A 105 22.67 -13.08 -35.83
CA GLY A 105 21.49 -13.26 -36.66
C GLY A 105 20.26 -13.41 -35.78
N ASN A 106 19.11 -13.66 -36.40
CA ASN A 106 17.89 -13.96 -35.65
C ASN A 106 17.70 -15.48 -35.70
N ASP A 107 18.02 -16.15 -34.61
CA ASP A 107 18.19 -17.59 -34.57
C ASP A 107 16.97 -18.28 -33.95
N THR A 108 16.79 -19.57 -34.22
CA THR A 108 15.74 -20.37 -33.56
C THR A 108 16.34 -21.64 -32.98
N LEU A 109 16.35 -21.77 -31.66
CA LEU A 109 16.96 -22.88 -30.91
C LEU A 109 15.87 -23.71 -30.23
N SER A 110 15.93 -25.04 -30.33
CA SER A 110 14.99 -25.95 -29.66
C SER A 110 15.73 -27.10 -28.95
N ALA A 111 15.73 -27.12 -27.62
CA ALA A 111 16.53 -28.06 -26.81
C ALA A 111 15.80 -29.36 -26.41
N LEU A 112 14.48 -29.44 -26.62
CA LEU A 112 13.64 -30.62 -26.38
C LEU A 112 13.59 -31.12 -24.93
N ALA A 113 14.41 -32.09 -24.54
CA ALA A 113 14.30 -32.69 -23.20
C ALA A 113 15.68 -32.91 -22.61
N GLY A 114 15.88 -32.59 -21.34
CA GLY A 114 17.17 -32.73 -20.70
C GLY A 114 17.45 -31.56 -19.76
N LYS A 115 18.69 -31.46 -19.29
CA LYS A 115 19.19 -30.24 -18.65
C LYS A 115 20.08 -29.53 -19.65
N ASN A 116 19.49 -28.59 -20.35
CA ASN A 116 20.06 -27.95 -21.52
C ASN A 116 20.65 -26.60 -21.18
N TYR A 117 21.58 -26.16 -22.02
CA TYR A 117 22.09 -24.80 -22.05
C TYR A 117 21.79 -24.23 -23.43
N ALA A 118 21.11 -23.10 -23.53
CA ALA A 118 20.85 -22.43 -24.80
C ALA A 118 21.17 -20.93 -24.71
N GLN A 119 21.83 -20.39 -25.75
CA GLN A 119 22.21 -18.98 -25.79
C GLN A 119 22.03 -18.39 -27.21
N GLY A 120 21.20 -17.35 -27.35
CA GLY A 120 20.96 -16.68 -28.63
C GLY A 120 22.19 -15.92 -29.15
N ASN A 121 22.70 -15.00 -28.33
CA ASN A 121 23.84 -14.09 -28.56
C ASN A 121 23.49 -12.76 -29.25
N LEU A 122 23.55 -12.64 -30.58
CA LEU A 122 23.40 -11.34 -31.28
C LEU A 122 22.23 -11.38 -32.26
N GLY A 123 21.18 -10.62 -32.03
CA GLY A 123 20.00 -10.50 -32.88
C GLY A 123 18.76 -10.90 -32.10
N ASN A 124 17.62 -10.98 -32.79
CA ASN A 124 16.34 -11.28 -32.13
C ASN A 124 16.08 -12.78 -32.24
N ASP A 125 16.35 -13.51 -31.18
CA ASP A 125 16.42 -14.96 -31.13
C ASP A 125 15.15 -15.58 -30.55
N SER A 126 14.86 -16.82 -30.93
CA SER A 126 13.76 -17.61 -30.37
C SER A 126 14.29 -18.90 -29.76
N ILE A 127 14.11 -19.10 -28.46
CA ILE A 127 14.62 -20.26 -27.72
C ILE A 127 13.45 -21.05 -27.13
N LEU A 128 13.39 -22.35 -27.40
CA LEU A 128 12.45 -23.30 -26.81
C LEU A 128 13.21 -24.40 -26.07
N ALA A 129 13.15 -24.40 -24.74
CA ALA A 129 13.91 -25.34 -23.91
C ALA A 129 13.29 -26.74 -23.90
N GLY A 130 11.97 -26.80 -23.74
CA GLY A 130 11.22 -28.05 -23.51
C GLY A 130 11.41 -28.55 -22.08
N THR A 131 11.37 -29.85 -21.83
CA THR A 131 11.31 -30.36 -20.45
C THR A 131 12.68 -30.45 -19.79
N GLY A 132 12.78 -29.99 -18.55
CA GLY A 132 13.89 -30.27 -17.65
C GLY A 132 14.39 -29.02 -16.94
N ALA A 133 15.60 -29.06 -16.40
CA ALA A 133 16.14 -27.91 -15.66
C ALA A 133 17.17 -27.23 -16.55
N ASP A 134 16.72 -26.22 -17.28
CA ASP A 134 17.46 -25.60 -18.37
C ASP A 134 18.08 -24.25 -17.96
N THR A 135 19.09 -23.82 -18.70
CA THR A 135 19.71 -22.49 -18.60
C THR A 135 19.64 -21.81 -19.95
N LEU A 136 18.90 -20.70 -20.03
CA LEU A 136 18.54 -20.03 -21.27
C LEU A 136 18.96 -18.57 -21.21
N LEU A 137 19.67 -18.11 -22.23
CA LEU A 137 20.17 -16.73 -22.34
C LEU A 137 19.77 -16.15 -23.70
N GLY A 138 19.06 -15.04 -23.74
CA GLY A 138 18.71 -14.34 -24.99
C GLY A 138 19.95 -13.77 -25.65
N GLY A 139 20.47 -12.67 -25.09
CA GLY A 139 21.70 -12.04 -25.56
C GLY A 139 21.49 -10.56 -25.86
N GLN A 140 21.71 -10.16 -27.10
CA GLN A 140 21.50 -8.79 -27.56
C GLN A 140 20.45 -8.80 -28.65
N GLY A 141 19.36 -8.06 -28.47
CA GLY A 141 18.24 -8.03 -29.39
C GLY A 141 16.95 -8.28 -28.62
N ASP A 142 15.81 -8.15 -29.31
CA ASP A 142 14.52 -8.44 -28.69
C ASP A 142 14.26 -9.95 -28.83
N ASP A 143 14.51 -10.72 -27.76
CA ASP A 143 14.50 -12.17 -27.76
C ASP A 143 13.15 -12.74 -27.29
N THR A 144 12.84 -13.98 -27.69
CA THR A 144 11.68 -14.73 -27.21
C THR A 144 12.13 -16.07 -26.65
N ILE A 145 11.97 -16.28 -25.34
CA ILE A 145 12.40 -17.49 -24.66
C ILE A 145 11.20 -18.21 -24.05
N ASN A 146 11.02 -19.48 -24.36
CA ASN A 146 10.06 -20.37 -23.72
C ASN A 146 10.82 -21.49 -22.99
N SER A 147 10.77 -21.47 -21.65
CA SER A 147 11.46 -22.44 -20.78
C SER A 147 10.65 -23.69 -20.48
N ASP A 148 9.35 -23.72 -20.81
CA ASP A 148 8.46 -24.89 -20.66
C ASP A 148 8.56 -25.51 -19.23
N ASP A 149 8.35 -26.83 -19.09
CA ASP A 149 8.35 -27.52 -17.81
C ASP A 149 9.75 -27.69 -17.18
N GLY A 150 9.87 -27.27 -15.91
CA GLY A 150 10.96 -27.65 -15.01
C GLY A 150 11.51 -26.44 -14.27
N ALA A 151 12.61 -26.62 -13.50
CA ALA A 151 13.18 -25.52 -12.72
C ALA A 151 14.31 -24.87 -13.52
N ASN A 152 13.99 -23.81 -14.24
CA ASN A 152 14.83 -23.18 -15.23
C ASN A 152 15.48 -21.89 -14.72
N TYR A 153 16.59 -21.54 -15.35
CA TYR A 153 17.19 -20.22 -15.25
C TYR A 153 17.08 -19.54 -16.62
N VAL A 154 16.45 -18.37 -16.67
CA VAL A 154 16.19 -17.62 -17.89
C VAL A 154 16.68 -16.19 -17.73
N HIS A 155 17.41 -15.68 -18.72
CA HIS A 155 17.84 -14.27 -18.73
C HIS A 155 17.73 -13.70 -20.15
N GLY A 156 16.94 -12.64 -20.33
CA GLY A 156 16.81 -11.92 -21.60
C GLY A 156 18.12 -11.23 -22.01
N ASN A 157 18.70 -10.47 -21.08
CA ASN A 157 19.93 -9.67 -21.18
C ASN A 157 19.71 -8.27 -21.77
N LEU A 158 19.89 -8.04 -23.07
CA LEU A 158 19.86 -6.70 -23.67
C LEU A 158 18.82 -6.65 -24.78
N GLY A 159 17.79 -5.84 -24.64
CA GLY A 159 16.69 -5.71 -25.61
C GLY A 159 15.35 -5.85 -24.91
N ASN A 160 14.25 -5.72 -25.64
CA ASN A 160 12.91 -5.91 -25.08
C ASN A 160 12.51 -7.37 -25.26
N ASP A 161 12.73 -8.16 -24.23
CA ASP A 161 12.64 -9.60 -24.27
C ASP A 161 11.24 -10.09 -23.87
N SER A 162 10.87 -11.27 -24.36
CA SER A 162 9.62 -11.94 -24.03
C SER A 162 9.92 -13.33 -23.48
N LEU A 163 9.79 -13.49 -22.17
CA LEU A 163 10.17 -14.69 -21.43
C LEU A 163 8.91 -15.41 -20.90
N PHE A 164 8.78 -16.69 -21.20
CA PHE A 164 7.63 -17.51 -20.84
C PHE A 164 8.07 -18.83 -20.18
N ALA A 165 7.57 -19.10 -18.99
CA ALA A 165 7.64 -20.43 -18.39
C ALA A 165 6.41 -21.27 -18.77
N GLY A 166 6.54 -22.59 -18.63
CA GLY A 166 5.47 -23.55 -18.91
C GLY A 166 4.44 -23.66 -17.79
N THR A 167 3.63 -24.72 -17.88
CA THR A 167 2.67 -25.12 -16.84
C THR A 167 3.26 -26.10 -15.82
N GLY A 168 4.58 -26.26 -15.83
CA GLY A 168 5.30 -27.16 -14.94
C GLY A 168 5.42 -26.53 -13.56
N THR A 169 5.36 -27.31 -12.48
CA THR A 169 5.50 -26.77 -11.11
C THR A 169 6.96 -26.57 -10.70
N GLY A 170 7.83 -26.26 -11.67
CA GLY A 170 9.23 -25.95 -11.38
C GLY A 170 9.34 -24.61 -10.68
N ALA A 171 10.43 -24.39 -9.95
CA ALA A 171 10.73 -23.05 -9.44
C ALA A 171 11.69 -22.41 -10.43
N ASP A 172 11.18 -21.49 -11.25
CA ASP A 172 11.95 -20.79 -12.26
C ASP A 172 12.62 -19.53 -11.68
N THR A 173 13.78 -19.18 -12.22
CA THR A 173 14.43 -17.88 -12.01
C THR A 173 14.50 -17.18 -13.35
N MET A 174 13.83 -16.04 -13.48
CA MET A 174 13.70 -15.29 -14.73
C MET A 174 14.17 -13.85 -14.53
N LEU A 175 15.07 -13.39 -15.40
CA LEU A 175 15.60 -12.02 -15.39
C LEU A 175 15.35 -11.39 -16.76
N GLY A 176 14.74 -10.21 -16.80
CA GLY A 176 14.53 -9.44 -18.04
C GLY A 176 15.87 -8.93 -18.56
N GLY A 177 16.45 -7.98 -17.85
CA GLY A 177 17.77 -7.43 -18.13
C GLY A 177 17.71 -5.93 -18.41
N GLN A 178 18.03 -5.49 -19.62
CA GLN A 178 17.88 -4.08 -20.02
C GLN A 178 16.88 -4.01 -21.17
N GLY A 179 15.84 -3.22 -21.00
CA GLY A 179 14.78 -3.08 -21.99
C GLY A 179 13.44 -3.08 -21.30
N ASN A 180 12.37 -3.01 -22.08
CA ASN A 180 11.02 -3.16 -21.54
C ASN A 180 10.59 -4.61 -21.78
N ASP A 181 10.76 -5.43 -20.77
CA ASP A 181 10.64 -6.88 -20.85
C ASP A 181 9.22 -7.35 -20.48
N PHE A 182 8.82 -8.45 -21.07
CA PHE A 182 7.60 -9.17 -20.71
C PHE A 182 7.98 -10.54 -20.14
N ILE A 183 7.62 -10.80 -18.88
CA ILE A 183 7.92 -12.06 -18.19
C ILE A 183 6.63 -12.69 -17.68
N SER A 184 6.39 -13.95 -18.05
CA SER A 184 5.30 -14.78 -17.54
C SER A 184 5.86 -16.05 -16.94
N ALA A 185 5.92 -16.12 -15.61
CA ALA A 185 6.59 -17.18 -14.85
C ALA A 185 5.76 -18.45 -14.61
N GLY A 186 4.49 -18.47 -15.00
CA GLY A 186 3.72 -19.71 -15.11
C GLY A 186 3.33 -20.33 -13.76
N ASP A 187 3.37 -21.64 -13.65
CA ASP A 187 3.09 -22.34 -12.39
C ASP A 187 4.40 -22.51 -11.61
N GLY A 188 4.37 -22.51 -10.27
CA GLY A 188 5.59 -22.72 -9.47
C GLY A 188 5.77 -21.71 -8.34
N ALA A 189 6.93 -21.75 -7.70
CA ALA A 189 7.32 -20.70 -6.77
C ALA A 189 8.52 -20.00 -7.40
N ASN A 190 8.22 -18.94 -8.16
CA ASN A 190 9.15 -18.35 -9.10
C ASN A 190 9.85 -17.12 -8.53
N LEU A 191 11.03 -16.84 -9.05
CA LEU A 191 11.78 -15.62 -8.77
C LEU A 191 11.95 -14.83 -10.06
N VAL A 192 11.39 -13.63 -10.11
CA VAL A 192 11.31 -12.81 -11.31
C VAL A 192 11.89 -11.43 -11.04
N PHE A 193 12.81 -10.98 -11.89
CA PHE A 193 13.36 -9.62 -11.90
C PHE A 193 13.12 -8.99 -13.26
N GLY A 194 12.54 -7.78 -13.30
CA GLY A 194 12.47 -6.94 -14.48
C GLY A 194 13.84 -6.39 -14.87
N ASP A 195 14.55 -5.84 -13.87
CA ASP A 195 15.83 -5.16 -13.97
C ASP A 195 15.68 -3.71 -14.51
N LEU A 196 16.27 -3.34 -15.65
CA LEU A 196 16.25 -1.96 -16.13
C LEU A 196 15.23 -1.77 -17.25
N GLY A 197 14.23 -0.93 -17.01
CA GLY A 197 13.26 -0.49 -18.00
C GLY A 197 11.84 -0.61 -17.47
N ASN A 198 10.85 -0.44 -18.34
CA ASN A 198 9.45 -0.54 -17.94
C ASN A 198 8.93 -1.93 -18.26
N ASP A 199 8.92 -2.79 -17.27
CA ASP A 199 8.70 -4.22 -17.41
C ASP A 199 7.27 -4.64 -17.09
N THR A 200 6.86 -5.80 -17.59
CA THR A 200 5.59 -6.45 -17.25
C THR A 200 5.88 -7.85 -16.72
N LEU A 201 5.61 -8.05 -15.44
CA LEU A 201 5.92 -9.28 -14.71
C LEU A 201 4.63 -9.97 -14.27
N VAL A 202 4.46 -11.24 -14.64
CA VAL A 202 3.31 -12.06 -14.25
C VAL A 202 3.81 -13.32 -13.55
N GLY A 203 3.52 -13.46 -12.26
CA GLY A 203 3.95 -14.59 -11.42
C GLY A 203 3.28 -15.88 -11.82
N GLY A 204 1.93 -15.88 -11.81
CA GLY A 204 1.12 -17.01 -12.23
C GLY A 204 0.55 -17.78 -11.05
N THR A 205 0.74 -19.10 -10.96
CA THR A 205 0.24 -19.85 -9.79
C THR A 205 1.35 -20.25 -8.86
N GLY A 206 1.15 -20.02 -7.56
CA GLY A 206 2.07 -20.42 -6.51
C GLY A 206 2.61 -19.22 -5.74
N ALA A 207 3.71 -19.40 -5.02
CA ALA A 207 4.23 -18.35 -4.15
C ALA A 207 5.42 -17.68 -4.85
N ASP A 208 5.14 -16.60 -5.57
CA ASP A 208 6.10 -15.95 -6.44
C ASP A 208 6.76 -14.73 -5.78
N SER A 209 7.98 -14.42 -6.19
CA SER A 209 8.72 -13.22 -5.82
C SER A 209 9.00 -12.42 -7.09
N LEU A 210 8.35 -11.27 -7.23
CA LEU A 210 8.46 -10.38 -8.39
C LEU A 210 9.09 -9.06 -7.95
N GLN A 211 10.14 -8.62 -8.66
CA GLN A 211 10.76 -7.32 -8.45
C GLN A 211 10.90 -6.57 -9.77
N GLY A 212 10.34 -5.35 -9.84
CA GLY A 212 10.44 -4.45 -10.99
C GLY A 212 11.86 -3.91 -11.18
N VAL A 213 12.38 -3.26 -10.14
CA VAL A 213 13.72 -2.62 -10.05
C VAL A 213 13.71 -1.18 -10.57
N ASP A 214 14.18 -0.92 -11.79
CA ASP A 214 14.38 0.45 -12.31
C ASP A 214 13.41 0.73 -13.46
N GLY A 215 12.31 1.44 -13.21
CA GLY A 215 11.39 1.91 -14.26
C GLY A 215 9.93 1.84 -13.82
N ASN A 216 9.02 2.16 -14.73
CA ASN A 216 7.58 2.11 -14.41
C ASN A 216 7.05 0.72 -14.77
N ASP A 217 6.94 -0.16 -13.78
CA ASP A 217 6.70 -1.57 -13.95
C ASP A 217 5.24 -1.97 -13.71
N SER A 218 4.85 -3.11 -14.29
CA SER A 218 3.53 -3.72 -14.10
C SER A 218 3.70 -5.12 -13.52
N LEU A 219 3.39 -5.29 -12.23
CA LEU A 219 3.54 -6.56 -11.51
C LEU A 219 2.16 -7.20 -11.25
N VAL A 220 2.02 -8.48 -11.61
CA VAL A 220 0.81 -9.27 -11.37
C VAL A 220 1.14 -10.57 -10.62
N GLY A 221 0.79 -10.64 -9.33
CA GLY A 221 1.06 -11.80 -8.47
C GLY A 221 0.20 -13.01 -8.78
N SER A 222 -1.07 -12.81 -9.14
CA SER A 222 -2.05 -13.89 -9.37
C SER A 222 -2.34 -14.71 -8.11
N SER A 223 -2.38 -16.04 -8.14
CA SER A 223 -2.85 -16.82 -6.99
C SER A 223 -1.69 -17.35 -6.15
N GLY A 224 -1.73 -17.14 -4.84
CA GLY A 224 -0.76 -17.67 -3.88
C GLY A 224 -0.19 -16.56 -3.00
N ALA A 225 0.69 -16.89 -2.06
CA ALA A 225 1.28 -15.89 -1.18
C ALA A 225 2.53 -15.30 -1.84
N ASN A 226 2.40 -14.13 -2.46
CA ASN A 226 3.43 -13.52 -3.28
C ASN A 226 4.20 -12.43 -2.51
N SER A 227 5.42 -12.14 -2.98
CA SER A 227 6.20 -10.97 -2.63
C SER A 227 6.34 -10.11 -3.88
N LEU A 228 5.80 -8.89 -3.85
CA LEU A 228 5.79 -7.96 -4.97
C LEU A 228 6.51 -6.68 -4.56
N ASP A 229 7.51 -6.25 -5.33
CA ASP A 229 8.33 -5.06 -5.06
C ASP A 229 8.49 -4.26 -6.36
N GLY A 230 7.85 -3.09 -6.45
CA GLY A 230 7.98 -2.19 -7.61
C GLY A 230 9.37 -1.58 -7.70
N SER A 231 9.94 -1.23 -6.55
CA SER A 231 11.27 -0.65 -6.35
C SER A 231 11.37 0.83 -6.73
N THR A 232 11.70 1.21 -7.97
CA THR A 232 11.81 2.63 -8.34
C THR A 232 11.09 2.92 -9.63
N GLY A 233 10.30 3.99 -9.65
CA GLY A 233 9.42 4.35 -10.74
C GLY A 233 7.98 4.38 -10.26
N ASN A 234 7.07 4.76 -11.17
CA ASN A 234 5.64 4.77 -10.85
C ASN A 234 5.04 3.44 -11.30
N ASP A 235 4.83 2.54 -10.36
CA ASP A 235 4.53 1.14 -10.61
C ASP A 235 3.04 0.83 -10.52
N THR A 236 2.63 -0.22 -11.21
CA THR A 236 1.27 -0.79 -11.11
C THR A 236 1.36 -2.22 -10.60
N ILE A 237 0.88 -2.44 -9.38
CA ILE A 237 0.96 -3.74 -8.72
C ILE A 237 -0.45 -4.30 -8.48
N THR A 238 -0.69 -5.54 -8.90
CA THR A 238 -1.95 -6.26 -8.67
C THR A 238 -1.67 -7.67 -8.16
N ALA A 239 -1.90 -7.93 -6.87
CA ALA A 239 -1.61 -9.23 -6.27
C ALA A 239 -2.75 -10.24 -6.50
N THR A 240 -4.01 -9.79 -6.47
CA THR A 240 -5.25 -10.54 -6.69
C THR A 240 -5.68 -11.49 -5.58
N GLY A 241 -4.88 -12.47 -5.16
CA GLY A 241 -5.36 -13.48 -4.24
C GLY A 241 -4.27 -14.25 -3.51
N GLY A 242 -4.39 -14.34 -2.19
CA GLY A 242 -3.42 -14.97 -1.31
C GLY A 242 -3.04 -14.03 -0.20
N ASN A 243 -2.07 -14.41 0.62
CA ASN A 243 -1.58 -13.50 1.66
C ASN A 243 -0.30 -12.86 1.14
N ASP A 244 -0.44 -11.70 0.52
CA ASP A 244 0.64 -11.06 -0.22
C ASP A 244 1.41 -10.04 0.65
N VAL A 245 2.69 -9.89 0.32
CA VAL A 245 3.54 -8.80 0.82
C VAL A 245 3.88 -7.91 -0.37
N ILE A 246 3.51 -6.63 -0.28
CA ILE A 246 3.61 -5.68 -1.38
C ILE A 246 4.38 -4.44 -0.92
N PHE A 247 5.41 -4.08 -1.69
CA PHE A 247 6.12 -2.81 -1.59
C PHE A 247 5.94 -2.05 -2.91
N GLY A 248 5.40 -0.83 -2.85
CA GLY A 248 5.37 0.09 -3.99
C GLY A 248 6.80 0.47 -4.36
N GLY A 249 7.41 1.31 -3.53
CA GLY A 249 8.81 1.71 -3.68
C GLY A 249 8.95 3.23 -3.75
N ASP A 250 9.83 3.70 -4.62
CA ASP A 250 10.02 5.11 -4.89
C ASP A 250 9.24 5.52 -6.15
N GLY A 251 8.20 6.33 -6.03
CA GLY A 251 7.40 6.86 -7.13
C GLY A 251 5.92 6.86 -6.76
N ASP A 252 5.08 7.44 -7.62
CA ASP A 252 3.64 7.44 -7.35
C ASP A 252 3.04 6.10 -7.83
N ASP A 253 2.78 5.18 -6.90
CA ASP A 253 2.41 3.80 -7.20
C ASP A 253 0.89 3.55 -7.20
N SER A 254 0.45 2.55 -7.95
CA SER A 254 -0.94 2.07 -7.96
C SER A 254 -0.99 0.61 -7.55
N ILE A 255 -1.49 0.34 -6.34
CA ILE A 255 -1.46 -0.97 -5.70
C ILE A 255 -2.88 -1.51 -5.47
N VAL A 256 -3.12 -2.74 -5.92
CA VAL A 256 -4.34 -3.50 -5.62
C VAL A 256 -3.96 -4.84 -4.99
N ALA A 257 -4.19 -4.97 -3.69
CA ALA A 257 -3.86 -6.19 -2.94
C ALA A 257 -4.81 -7.34 -3.28
N GLY A 258 -6.12 -7.08 -3.35
CA GLY A 258 -7.11 -8.12 -3.66
C GLY A 258 -7.41 -9.04 -2.47
N ASP A 259 -7.76 -10.30 -2.74
CA ASP A 259 -8.26 -11.21 -1.73
C ASP A 259 -7.15 -11.73 -0.80
N GLY A 260 -7.37 -11.69 0.51
CA GLY A 260 -6.55 -12.41 1.50
C GLY A 260 -6.07 -11.50 2.61
N VAL A 261 -5.09 -11.93 3.41
CA VAL A 261 -4.53 -11.10 4.49
C VAL A 261 -3.22 -10.51 3.99
N ASN A 262 -3.27 -9.26 3.53
CA ASN A 262 -2.16 -8.62 2.84
C ASN A 262 -1.41 -7.63 3.73
N SER A 263 -0.13 -7.44 3.43
CA SER A 263 0.73 -6.41 4.01
C SER A 263 1.23 -5.51 2.88
N VAL A 264 0.78 -4.27 2.86
CA VAL A 264 1.09 -3.29 1.81
C VAL A 264 1.83 -2.10 2.38
N GLN A 265 2.89 -1.68 1.70
CA GLN A 265 3.61 -0.44 1.97
C GLN A 265 3.85 0.32 0.67
N GLY A 266 3.28 1.53 0.54
CA GLY A 266 3.51 2.43 -0.61
C GLY A 266 4.96 2.90 -0.67
N ASN A 267 5.47 3.41 0.46
CA ASN A 267 6.83 3.95 0.67
C ASN A 267 6.99 5.43 0.28
N GLN A 268 7.63 5.76 -0.84
CA GLN A 268 7.91 7.16 -1.22
C GLN A 268 7.12 7.53 -2.45
N GLY A 269 6.28 8.55 -2.38
CA GLY A 269 5.47 9.02 -3.50
C GLY A 269 4.01 9.18 -3.08
N ALA A 270 3.18 9.74 -3.95
CA ALA A 270 1.74 9.82 -3.70
C ALA A 270 1.06 8.55 -4.22
N ASP A 271 0.84 7.60 -3.32
CA ASP A 271 0.44 6.24 -3.64
C ASP A 271 -1.09 6.07 -3.65
N ASN A 272 -1.58 5.19 -4.52
CA ASN A 272 -2.97 4.76 -4.53
C ASN A 272 -3.05 3.28 -4.13
N ILE A 273 -3.52 3.03 -2.91
CA ILE A 273 -3.57 1.71 -2.30
C ILE A 273 -5.01 1.28 -2.15
N THR A 274 -5.36 0.19 -2.82
CA THR A 274 -6.60 -0.55 -2.57
C THR A 274 -6.25 -1.88 -1.90
N GLY A 275 -6.84 -2.15 -0.74
CA GLY A 275 -6.77 -3.45 -0.08
C GLY A 275 -7.59 -4.49 -0.85
N GLY A 276 -8.54 -5.13 -0.16
CA GLY A 276 -9.47 -6.04 -0.81
C GLY A 276 -10.47 -6.64 0.17
N ILE A 277 -10.46 -7.96 0.27
CA ILE A 277 -11.29 -8.67 1.23
C ILE A 277 -10.40 -9.26 2.33
N ASN A 278 -10.96 -9.37 3.53
CA ASN A 278 -10.30 -9.79 4.77
C ASN A 278 -9.40 -8.68 5.34
N ASN A 279 -8.73 -9.01 6.45
CA ASN A 279 -8.04 -8.04 7.28
C ASN A 279 -6.66 -7.73 6.70
N ASP A 280 -6.51 -6.58 6.07
CA ASP A 280 -5.27 -6.08 5.50
C ASP A 280 -4.54 -5.11 6.45
N SER A 281 -3.23 -4.96 6.23
CA SER A 281 -2.40 -3.92 6.82
C SER A 281 -1.87 -3.04 5.70
N LEU A 282 -2.34 -1.79 5.63
CA LEU A 282 -2.06 -0.84 4.55
C LEU A 282 -1.30 0.38 5.11
N LEU A 283 -0.10 0.63 4.59
CA LEU A 283 0.71 1.80 4.94
C LEU A 283 0.94 2.64 3.69
N GLY A 284 0.56 3.92 3.70
CA GLY A 284 0.83 4.88 2.63
C GLY A 284 2.33 5.13 2.51
N GLY A 285 2.87 5.96 3.42
CA GLY A 285 4.31 6.19 3.52
C GLY A 285 4.65 7.67 3.52
N GLN A 286 5.34 8.15 2.50
CA GLN A 286 5.72 9.54 2.32
C GLN A 286 5.04 10.07 1.08
N GLY A 287 4.15 11.02 1.21
CA GLY A 287 3.42 11.59 0.08
C GLY A 287 1.97 11.78 0.48
N ASN A 288 1.16 12.26 -0.47
CA ASN A 288 -0.26 12.44 -0.20
C ASN A 288 -0.97 11.21 -0.76
N ASP A 289 -1.21 10.23 0.10
CA ASP A 289 -1.65 8.90 -0.27
C ASP A 289 -3.16 8.77 -0.30
N ILE A 290 -3.66 7.85 -1.12
CA ILE A 290 -5.07 7.47 -1.16
C ILE A 290 -5.16 6.00 -0.78
N ILE A 291 -5.82 5.71 0.34
CA ILE A 291 -5.99 4.36 0.86
C ILE A 291 -7.48 4.00 0.90
N SER A 292 -7.85 2.88 0.27
CA SER A 292 -9.18 2.28 0.36
C SER A 292 -9.06 0.85 0.87
N THR A 293 -9.48 0.61 2.10
CA THR A 293 -9.37 -0.70 2.78
C THR A 293 -10.36 -1.75 2.24
N LEU A 294 -11.57 -1.32 1.88
CA LEU A 294 -12.70 -2.15 1.41
C LEU A 294 -13.34 -3.04 2.51
N ASP A 295 -13.38 -4.36 2.35
CA ASP A 295 -14.07 -5.26 3.29
C ASP A 295 -13.05 -5.82 4.31
N GLY A 296 -13.50 -6.25 5.49
CA GLY A 296 -12.64 -6.82 6.53
C GLY A 296 -12.25 -5.82 7.61
N SER A 297 -11.69 -6.32 8.72
CA SER A 297 -11.21 -5.46 9.81
C SER A 297 -9.76 -5.09 9.60
N ASN A 298 -9.53 -3.94 8.98
CA ASN A 298 -8.23 -3.53 8.46
C ASN A 298 -7.47 -2.62 9.43
N TYR A 299 -6.16 -2.54 9.20
CA TYR A 299 -5.29 -1.51 9.74
C TYR A 299 -4.82 -0.63 8.59
N ALA A 300 -5.09 0.68 8.65
CA ALA A 300 -4.63 1.65 7.68
C ALA A 300 -3.87 2.79 8.37
N HIS A 301 -2.75 3.21 7.77
CA HIS A 301 -1.98 4.36 8.26
C HIS A 301 -1.43 5.18 7.08
N GLY A 302 -1.80 6.46 6.99
CA GLY A 302 -1.31 7.39 5.98
C GLY A 302 0.20 7.65 6.10
N ASN A 303 0.65 7.94 7.33
CA ASN A 303 2.03 8.26 7.74
C ASN A 303 2.41 9.73 7.52
N LEU A 304 3.04 10.10 6.41
CA LEU A 304 3.61 11.44 6.19
C LEU A 304 3.01 12.06 4.92
N GLY A 305 2.25 13.14 5.08
CA GLY A 305 1.64 13.90 4.00
C GLY A 305 0.15 14.10 4.25
N ASP A 306 -0.53 14.79 3.34
CA ASP A 306 -1.97 15.02 3.49
C ASP A 306 -2.72 13.83 2.84
N ASP A 307 -3.13 12.86 3.65
CA ASP A 307 -3.62 11.55 3.21
C ASP A 307 -5.15 11.48 3.13
N SER A 308 -5.66 10.58 2.29
CA SER A 308 -7.09 10.30 2.14
C SER A 308 -7.37 8.82 2.39
N ILE A 309 -8.07 8.49 3.47
CA ILE A 309 -8.32 7.10 3.88
C ILE A 309 -9.82 6.79 3.96
N LEU A 310 -10.25 5.71 3.32
CA LEU A 310 -11.61 5.15 3.41
C LEU A 310 -11.57 3.77 4.08
N GLY A 311 -12.25 3.66 5.24
CA GLY A 311 -12.25 2.53 6.18
C GLY A 311 -13.10 1.33 5.80
N GLY A 312 -14.19 1.50 5.05
CA GLY A 312 -15.00 0.37 4.60
C GLY A 312 -16.28 0.15 5.41
N ALA A 313 -16.73 -1.09 5.54
CA ALA A 313 -18.02 -1.42 6.18
C ALA A 313 -17.89 -2.26 7.46
N ASP A 314 -16.66 -2.66 7.81
CA ASP A 314 -16.34 -3.53 8.93
C ASP A 314 -15.60 -2.72 10.01
N THR A 315 -15.10 -3.36 11.07
CA THR A 315 -14.42 -2.62 12.16
C THR A 315 -12.95 -2.39 11.83
N ASP A 316 -12.58 -1.15 11.61
CA ASP A 316 -11.25 -0.76 11.15
C ASP A 316 -10.45 0.02 12.21
N THR A 317 -9.13 0.03 12.05
CA THR A 317 -8.22 0.91 12.79
C THR A 317 -7.49 1.79 11.78
N ILE A 318 -7.72 3.10 11.87
CA ILE A 318 -7.26 4.07 10.88
C ILE A 318 -6.46 5.16 11.58
N LEU A 319 -5.27 5.43 11.07
CA LEU A 319 -4.39 6.50 11.53
C LEU A 319 -4.10 7.44 10.33
N GLY A 320 -4.33 8.74 10.48
CA GLY A 320 -3.92 9.74 9.50
C GLY A 320 -2.40 9.85 9.46
N GLY A 321 -1.83 10.39 10.53
CA GLY A 321 -0.39 10.47 10.72
C GLY A 321 0.06 11.92 10.85
N GLN A 322 0.91 12.39 9.96
CA GLN A 322 1.35 13.79 9.90
C GLN A 322 0.85 14.43 8.62
N GLY A 323 0.04 15.47 8.73
CA GLY A 323 -0.50 16.19 7.58
C GLY A 323 -1.93 16.60 7.86
N ALA A 324 -2.57 17.28 6.91
CA ALA A 324 -4.00 17.55 7.01
C ALA A 324 -4.76 16.41 6.34
N ASP A 325 -5.16 15.42 7.14
CA ASP A 325 -5.70 14.15 6.65
C ASP A 325 -7.22 14.20 6.46
N THR A 326 -7.72 13.39 5.52
CA THR A 326 -9.16 13.17 5.32
C THR A 326 -9.47 11.70 5.53
N ILE A 327 -10.24 11.40 6.58
CA ILE A 327 -10.59 10.02 6.95
C ILE A 327 -12.10 9.84 6.92
N ASP A 328 -12.57 8.78 6.28
CA ASP A 328 -13.96 8.30 6.34
C ASP A 328 -13.98 6.84 6.80
N GLY A 329 -14.37 6.59 8.05
CA GLY A 329 -14.55 5.23 8.60
C GLY A 329 -15.70 4.47 7.94
N ALA A 330 -16.66 5.20 7.35
CA ALA A 330 -17.83 4.70 6.65
C ALA A 330 -18.82 3.87 7.49
N GLY A 331 -18.56 2.61 7.78
CA GLY A 331 -19.42 1.84 8.67
C GLY A 331 -18.63 0.77 9.37
N GLY A 332 -19.02 0.40 10.59
CA GLY A 332 -18.11 -0.32 11.46
C GLY A 332 -18.12 0.26 12.85
N GLY A 333 -17.41 -0.35 13.78
CA GLY A 333 -17.16 0.27 15.09
C GLY A 333 -15.70 0.67 15.12
N ASP A 334 -15.38 1.81 14.52
CA ASP A 334 -14.02 2.12 14.07
C ASP A 334 -13.19 2.79 15.17
N LEU A 335 -11.89 2.63 15.07
CA LEU A 335 -10.90 3.36 15.85
C LEU A 335 -10.11 4.28 14.92
N ILE A 336 -10.34 5.58 15.04
CA ILE A 336 -9.76 6.61 14.16
C ILE A 336 -8.85 7.54 14.95
N PHE A 337 -7.66 7.81 14.42
CA PHE A 337 -6.72 8.83 14.91
C PHE A 337 -6.41 9.79 13.76
N GLY A 338 -6.62 11.10 13.94
CA GLY A 338 -6.11 12.14 13.03
C GLY A 338 -4.59 12.32 13.19
N ASP A 339 -4.13 12.30 14.45
CA ASP A 339 -2.74 12.47 14.87
C ASP A 339 -2.24 13.93 14.78
N LEU A 340 -1.36 14.28 13.85
CA LEU A 340 -0.73 15.60 13.78
C LEU A 340 -1.20 16.35 12.54
N GLY A 341 -1.95 17.44 12.73
CA GLY A 341 -2.38 18.30 11.64
C GLY A 341 -3.80 18.80 11.84
N SER A 342 -4.45 19.24 10.76
CA SER A 342 -5.83 19.74 10.85
C SER A 342 -6.70 18.84 10.01
N ASP A 343 -7.31 17.88 10.67
CA ASP A 343 -7.86 16.70 10.03
C ASP A 343 -9.37 16.81 9.81
N SER A 344 -9.87 16.14 8.78
CA SER A 344 -11.28 16.02 8.47
C SER A 344 -11.70 14.56 8.66
N LEU A 345 -12.37 14.29 9.79
CA LEU A 345 -12.69 12.94 10.23
C LEU A 345 -14.21 12.69 10.15
N VAL A 346 -14.62 11.70 9.37
CA VAL A 346 -15.98 11.17 9.33
C VAL A 346 -15.94 9.76 9.92
N THR A 347 -16.60 9.54 11.05
CA THR A 347 -16.58 8.22 11.71
C THR A 347 -17.44 7.21 10.99
N GLY A 348 -18.61 7.64 10.51
CA GLY A 348 -19.54 6.75 9.83
C GLY A 348 -20.59 6.17 10.77
N ALA A 349 -21.03 4.95 10.51
CA ALA A 349 -22.10 4.28 11.25
C ALA A 349 -21.57 3.13 12.11
N GLY A 350 -21.87 3.14 13.41
CA GLY A 350 -21.67 2.01 14.30
C GLY A 350 -21.44 2.45 15.73
N ASN A 351 -20.34 2.08 16.38
CA ASN A 351 -19.98 2.69 17.66
C ASN A 351 -18.49 2.99 17.58
N ASP A 352 -18.18 4.23 17.29
CA ASP A 352 -16.85 4.65 16.87
C ASP A 352 -16.09 5.30 18.04
N THR A 353 -14.77 5.22 17.96
CA THR A 353 -13.87 5.96 18.83
C THR A 353 -12.93 6.79 17.96
N VAL A 354 -12.98 8.10 18.11
CA VAL A 354 -12.17 9.03 17.32
C VAL A 354 -11.31 9.90 18.23
N TYR A 355 -10.05 10.05 17.83
CA TYR A 355 -9.09 10.98 18.41
C TYR A 355 -8.69 11.98 17.31
N GLY A 356 -8.92 13.27 17.50
CA GLY A 356 -8.46 14.32 16.57
C GLY A 356 -6.93 14.41 16.61
N GLY A 357 -6.41 14.96 17.69
CA GLY A 357 -4.97 15.01 17.95
C GLY A 357 -4.48 16.43 18.14
N ASP A 358 -3.37 16.80 17.51
CA ASP A 358 -2.81 18.15 17.55
C ASP A 358 -3.18 18.90 16.25
N GLY A 359 -3.93 19.99 16.36
CA GLY A 359 -4.27 20.96 15.33
C GLY A 359 -5.79 21.18 15.24
N ASP A 360 -6.25 22.10 14.38
CA ASP A 360 -7.68 22.43 14.32
C ASP A 360 -8.47 21.34 13.56
N ASP A 361 -9.09 20.40 14.27
CA ASP A 361 -9.73 19.21 13.70
C ASP A 361 -11.23 19.38 13.46
N ALA A 362 -11.75 18.70 12.43
CA ALA A 362 -13.16 18.67 12.09
C ALA A 362 -13.71 17.24 12.10
N VAL A 363 -14.47 16.90 13.15
CA VAL A 363 -15.08 15.58 13.36
C VAL A 363 -16.58 15.61 13.05
N SER A 364 -17.03 14.76 12.14
CA SER A 364 -18.42 14.58 11.75
C SER A 364 -18.88 13.15 11.99
N ASN A 365 -19.60 12.96 13.10
CA ASN A 365 -20.12 11.68 13.53
C ASN A 365 -21.63 11.55 13.26
N VAL A 366 -22.00 11.37 11.99
CA VAL A 366 -23.41 11.46 11.54
C VAL A 366 -24.08 10.11 11.26
N GLY A 367 -23.37 8.98 11.30
CA GLY A 367 -23.95 7.66 10.99
C GLY A 367 -24.70 7.02 12.16
N GLY A 368 -24.65 7.64 13.34
CA GLY A 368 -25.32 7.22 14.57
C GLY A 368 -24.58 6.08 15.26
N GLY A 369 -24.76 5.97 16.57
CA GLY A 369 -23.91 5.11 17.38
C GLY A 369 -23.85 5.60 18.81
N ASN A 370 -23.28 4.83 19.72
CA ASN A 370 -22.84 5.43 20.97
C ASN A 370 -21.36 5.66 20.85
N ASP A 371 -20.99 6.86 20.42
CA ASP A 371 -19.64 7.14 19.96
C ASP A 371 -18.84 7.89 21.02
N VAL A 372 -17.52 7.81 20.91
CA VAL A 372 -16.57 8.48 21.79
C VAL A 372 -15.63 9.32 20.95
N ALA A 373 -15.55 10.62 21.27
CA ALA A 373 -14.64 11.56 20.60
C ALA A 373 -13.76 12.28 21.63
N ASP A 374 -12.47 12.39 21.32
CA ASP A 374 -11.47 13.22 22.00
C ASP A 374 -10.79 14.07 20.94
N LEU A 375 -11.07 15.38 20.89
CA LEU A 375 -10.63 16.22 19.77
C LEU A 375 -9.17 16.65 19.94
N GLY A 376 -8.72 16.88 21.17
CA GLY A 376 -7.30 17.04 21.50
C GLY A 376 -6.90 18.49 21.68
N ALA A 377 -5.93 18.98 20.92
CA ALA A 377 -5.42 20.33 21.06
C ALA A 377 -5.57 21.09 19.74
N GLY A 378 -6.30 22.21 19.74
CA GLY A 378 -6.70 22.88 18.51
C GLY A 378 -7.99 23.63 18.74
N ASN A 379 -8.45 24.43 17.78
CA ASN A 379 -9.82 24.93 17.79
C ASN A 379 -10.67 23.98 16.96
N ASP A 380 -11.27 23.02 17.63
CA ASP A 380 -11.87 21.86 17.00
C ASP A 380 -13.34 22.06 16.72
N ALA A 381 -13.87 21.34 15.74
CA ALA A 381 -15.27 21.34 15.37
C ALA A 381 -15.83 19.92 15.43
N TYR A 382 -16.88 19.72 16.22
CA TYR A 382 -17.58 18.43 16.33
C TYR A 382 -19.05 18.57 15.93
N THR A 383 -19.49 17.68 15.04
CA THR A 383 -20.90 17.48 14.71
C THR A 383 -21.30 16.05 15.02
N GLY A 384 -22.07 15.87 16.09
CA GLY A 384 -22.64 14.61 16.54
C GLY A 384 -23.92 14.22 15.81
N GLY A 385 -24.28 12.96 15.98
CA GLY A 385 -25.31 12.29 15.22
C GLY A 385 -26.55 11.99 16.04
N ALA A 386 -27.12 10.81 15.79
CA ALA A 386 -28.14 10.25 16.67
C ALA A 386 -27.47 9.40 17.75
N ASN A 387 -28.22 9.11 18.81
CA ASN A 387 -27.87 8.24 19.94
C ASN A 387 -26.98 8.94 20.99
N ASN A 388 -26.28 8.20 21.83
CA ASN A 388 -25.71 8.74 23.05
C ASN A 388 -24.20 8.83 22.93
N ASP A 389 -23.71 10.05 22.72
CA ASP A 389 -22.30 10.29 22.45
C ASP A 389 -21.57 10.85 23.68
N THR A 390 -20.27 10.59 23.75
CA THR A 390 -19.35 11.17 24.73
C THR A 390 -18.26 11.94 23.99
N VAL A 391 -18.13 13.24 24.26
CA VAL A 391 -17.20 14.13 23.56
C VAL A 391 -16.33 14.87 24.59
N THR A 392 -15.03 14.88 24.35
CA THR A 392 -14.04 15.71 25.06
C THR A 392 -13.42 16.63 24.02
N ALA A 393 -13.56 17.95 24.19
CA ALA A 393 -13.04 18.91 23.22
C ALA A 393 -11.53 19.07 23.39
N GLY A 394 -11.09 19.43 24.59
CA GLY A 394 -9.68 19.41 24.95
C GLY A 394 -9.11 20.81 25.13
N ALA A 395 -8.14 21.23 24.31
CA ALA A 395 -7.49 22.53 24.47
C ALA A 395 -7.65 23.42 23.25
N GLY A 396 -8.42 24.50 23.38
CA GLY A 396 -8.54 25.55 22.38
C GLY A 396 -9.86 26.30 22.50
N ASN A 397 -10.46 26.71 21.39
CA ASN A 397 -11.80 27.31 21.45
C ASN A 397 -12.69 26.50 20.53
N ASP A 398 -13.40 25.55 21.10
CA ASP A 398 -13.99 24.44 20.36
C ASP A 398 -15.47 24.70 20.06
N ALA A 399 -15.95 24.11 18.98
CA ALA A 399 -17.32 24.26 18.51
C ALA A 399 -18.01 22.89 18.43
N LEU A 400 -18.83 22.57 19.41
CA LEU A 400 -19.49 21.27 19.55
C LEU A 400 -21.00 21.39 19.26
N SER A 401 -21.51 20.49 18.42
CA SER A 401 -22.94 20.30 18.17
C SER A 401 -23.31 18.83 18.39
N LEU A 402 -23.95 18.49 19.51
CA LEU A 402 -24.10 17.10 19.98
C LEU A 402 -25.22 16.28 19.30
N GLY A 403 -26.05 16.87 18.44
CA GLY A 403 -27.01 16.11 17.64
C GLY A 403 -28.30 15.72 18.38
N THR A 404 -28.61 14.43 18.50
CA THR A 404 -29.83 13.94 19.20
C THR A 404 -29.50 12.75 20.09
N GLY A 405 -30.16 12.65 21.24
CA GLY A 405 -29.94 11.57 22.19
C GLY A 405 -29.42 12.11 23.51
N THR A 406 -28.94 11.25 24.39
CA THR A 406 -28.47 11.64 25.73
C THR A 406 -26.96 11.73 25.70
N ASN A 407 -26.43 12.93 25.52
CA ASN A 407 -24.99 13.15 25.29
C ASN A 407 -24.26 13.62 26.54
N TYR A 408 -22.95 13.39 26.55
CA TYR A 408 -22.01 13.92 27.53
C TYR A 408 -20.92 14.70 26.80
N ALA A 409 -20.66 15.94 27.21
CA ALA A 409 -19.63 16.78 26.60
C ALA A 409 -18.82 17.57 27.64
N THR A 410 -17.51 17.70 27.40
CA THR A 410 -16.62 18.62 28.12
C THR A 410 -15.91 19.55 27.13
N GLY A 411 -15.85 20.85 27.45
CA GLY A 411 -15.06 21.85 26.72
C GLY A 411 -13.58 21.80 27.10
N ASP A 412 -13.30 21.69 28.41
CA ASP A 412 -11.94 21.61 28.97
C ASP A 412 -11.22 22.97 29.01
N LEU A 413 -10.22 23.24 28.16
CA LEU A 413 -9.43 24.49 28.24
C LEU A 413 -9.75 25.42 27.08
N GLY A 414 -10.19 26.64 27.40
CA GLY A 414 -10.37 27.76 26.49
C GLY A 414 -11.86 28.06 26.25
N ASN A 415 -12.20 28.93 25.30
CA ASN A 415 -13.57 29.47 25.23
C ASN A 415 -14.43 28.65 24.27
N ASP A 416 -15.25 27.77 24.81
CA ASP A 416 -15.94 26.76 24.02
C ASP A 416 -17.39 27.15 23.71
N SER A 417 -17.86 26.71 22.55
CA SER A 417 -19.23 26.88 22.08
C SER A 417 -19.90 25.52 21.95
N ILE A 418 -20.62 25.11 23.00
CA ILE A 418 -21.26 23.80 23.06
C ILE A 418 -22.77 23.93 22.88
N THR A 419 -23.28 23.34 21.81
CA THR A 419 -24.72 23.22 21.54
C THR A 419 -25.16 21.78 21.75
N GLY A 420 -26.03 21.58 22.74
CA GLY A 420 -26.73 20.33 22.98
C GLY A 420 -27.71 19.98 21.87
N GLY A 421 -28.45 18.90 22.08
CA GLY A 421 -29.25 18.28 21.05
C GLY A 421 -30.65 18.85 20.85
N SER A 422 -31.29 18.37 19.79
CA SER A 422 -32.72 18.64 19.54
C SER A 422 -33.69 17.70 20.27
N ALA A 423 -33.15 16.74 21.03
CA ALA A 423 -33.87 15.89 21.96
C ALA A 423 -32.88 15.16 22.88
N GLY A 424 -33.32 14.84 24.09
CA GLY A 424 -32.60 13.94 25.00
C GLY A 424 -32.40 14.55 26.39
N ARG A 425 -31.39 14.07 27.11
CA ARG A 425 -30.89 14.72 28.32
C ARG A 425 -29.39 14.84 28.16
N ASP A 426 -28.93 16.04 27.88
CA ASP A 426 -27.51 16.30 27.71
C ASP A 426 -26.89 16.70 29.04
N THR A 427 -25.63 16.32 29.24
CA THR A 427 -24.79 16.76 30.35
C THR A 427 -23.56 17.44 29.76
N ILE A 428 -23.43 18.74 29.99
CA ILE A 428 -22.42 19.59 29.36
C ILE A 428 -21.64 20.31 30.44
N TYR A 429 -20.32 20.25 30.36
CA TYR A 429 -19.39 21.03 31.19
C TYR A 429 -18.54 21.92 30.26
N GLY A 430 -18.48 23.23 30.53
CA GLY A 430 -17.54 24.15 29.88
C GLY A 430 -16.11 23.91 30.39
N ASN A 431 -15.95 23.90 31.72
CA ASN A 431 -14.69 23.83 32.45
C ASN A 431 -13.95 25.18 32.46
N ASP A 432 -12.72 25.30 31.97
CA ASP A 432 -11.90 26.51 32.12
C ASP A 432 -12.04 27.39 30.86
N GLY A 433 -12.68 28.54 30.94
CA GLY A 433 -12.87 29.43 29.79
C GLY A 433 -14.05 30.36 29.94
N ALA A 434 -14.27 31.24 28.98
CA ALA A 434 -15.52 31.99 28.86
C ALA A 434 -16.43 31.26 27.87
N ASP A 435 -17.21 30.32 28.37
CA ASP A 435 -17.91 29.32 27.57
C ASP A 435 -19.32 29.76 27.18
N THR A 436 -19.79 29.27 26.05
CA THR A 436 -21.17 29.44 25.59
C THR A 436 -21.84 28.08 25.47
N ILE A 437 -22.75 27.79 26.40
CA ILE A 437 -23.51 26.54 26.42
C ILE A 437 -24.96 26.82 26.01
N THR A 438 -25.42 26.17 24.96
CA THR A 438 -26.85 26.09 24.61
C THR A 438 -27.32 24.66 24.82
N ALA A 439 -28.01 24.39 25.92
CA ALA A 439 -28.40 23.03 26.31
C ALA A 439 -29.38 22.36 25.34
N GLY A 440 -30.16 23.15 24.58
CA GLY A 440 -31.05 22.63 23.54
C GLY A 440 -32.39 22.12 24.09
N ALA A 441 -32.99 21.13 23.44
CA ALA A 441 -34.29 20.60 23.83
C ALA A 441 -34.15 19.34 24.68
N GLY A 442 -34.97 19.20 25.71
CA GLY A 442 -34.87 18.08 26.65
C GLY A 442 -34.53 18.53 28.06
N THR A 443 -34.40 17.60 28.99
CA THR A 443 -34.07 17.97 30.38
C THR A 443 -32.58 17.91 30.57
N ASN A 444 -31.87 19.03 30.62
CA ASN A 444 -30.42 19.05 30.50
C ASN A 444 -29.72 19.48 31.78
N TYR A 445 -28.42 19.20 31.84
CA TYR A 445 -27.48 19.72 32.82
C TYR A 445 -26.39 20.49 32.08
N GLY A 446 -26.18 21.76 32.44
CA GLY A 446 -25.09 22.60 31.95
C GLY A 446 -24.34 23.23 33.11
N ASP A 447 -23.02 23.21 33.05
CA ASP A 447 -22.10 23.74 34.07
C ASP A 447 -21.00 24.53 33.34
N GLY A 448 -20.92 25.84 33.59
CA GLY A 448 -19.95 26.73 32.94
C GLY A 448 -18.53 26.43 33.39
N GLY A 449 -18.29 26.50 34.70
CA GLY A 449 -17.03 26.12 35.31
C GLY A 449 -16.26 27.34 35.81
N VAL A 450 -15.14 27.70 35.17
CA VAL A 450 -14.28 28.82 35.54
C VAL A 450 -14.19 29.79 34.38
N GLY A 451 -14.68 30.99 34.57
CA GLY A 451 -14.63 32.11 33.63
C GLY A 451 -16.00 32.74 33.49
N ASP A 452 -16.14 33.72 32.58
CA ASP A 452 -17.38 34.46 32.44
C ASP A 452 -18.29 33.75 31.42
N ASP A 453 -19.19 32.89 31.89
CA ASP A 453 -19.90 31.93 31.05
C ASP A 453 -21.29 32.42 30.62
N SER A 454 -21.78 31.88 29.50
CA SER A 454 -23.12 32.15 28.96
C SER A 454 -23.89 30.84 28.77
N LEU A 455 -24.84 30.56 29.66
CA LEU A 455 -25.65 29.35 29.64
C LEU A 455 -27.10 29.65 29.23
N LEU A 456 -27.56 28.97 28.20
CA LEU A 456 -28.93 29.02 27.69
C LEU A 456 -29.58 27.63 27.77
N GLY A 457 -30.66 27.54 28.53
CA GLY A 457 -31.55 26.38 28.59
C GLY A 457 -32.53 26.32 27.41
N GLY A 458 -33.50 25.43 27.53
CA GLY A 458 -34.50 25.11 26.53
C GLY A 458 -35.93 25.46 26.95
N ALA A 459 -36.88 24.68 26.43
CA ALA A 459 -38.30 24.83 26.75
C ALA A 459 -38.77 23.82 27.82
N THR A 460 -37.83 23.18 28.49
CA THR A 460 -38.02 21.99 29.34
C THR A 460 -37.17 22.13 30.61
N GLU A 461 -37.36 21.22 31.57
CA GLU A 461 -36.68 21.33 32.88
C GLU A 461 -35.16 21.18 32.75
N ASP A 462 -34.42 22.26 32.95
CA ASP A 462 -32.97 22.30 32.88
C ASP A 462 -32.32 22.63 34.23
N THR A 463 -31.09 22.16 34.43
CA THR A 463 -30.21 22.57 35.53
C THR A 463 -29.00 23.29 34.94
N LEU A 464 -28.83 24.57 35.27
CA LEU A 464 -27.74 25.42 34.80
C LEU A 464 -26.93 25.93 35.98
N ILE A 465 -25.61 25.74 35.94
CA ILE A 465 -24.66 26.20 36.95
C ILE A 465 -23.65 27.11 36.25
N GLY A 466 -23.48 28.34 36.75
CA GLY A 466 -22.50 29.31 36.23
C GLY A 466 -21.09 28.85 36.58
N GLY A 467 -20.70 29.01 37.84
CA GLY A 467 -19.42 28.54 38.34
C GLY A 467 -18.64 29.67 38.99
N ASP A 468 -17.33 29.72 38.78
CA ASP A 468 -16.48 30.83 39.18
C ASP A 468 -16.39 31.84 38.04
N GLY A 469 -16.97 33.04 38.17
CA GLY A 469 -16.89 34.09 37.15
C GLY A 469 -18.14 34.96 37.12
N ALA A 470 -18.22 35.91 36.19
CA ALA A 470 -19.42 36.74 36.03
C ALA A 470 -20.33 36.12 34.96
N ASP A 471 -21.28 35.30 35.39
CA ASP A 471 -22.01 34.42 34.47
C ASP A 471 -23.34 34.99 34.02
N THR A 472 -23.79 34.57 32.84
CA THR A 472 -25.11 34.88 32.29
C THR A 472 -25.90 33.59 32.10
N LEU A 473 -26.95 33.41 32.89
CA LEU A 473 -27.81 32.22 32.84
C LEU A 473 -29.21 32.60 32.39
N SER A 474 -29.76 31.86 31.43
CA SER A 474 -31.15 31.98 30.97
C SER A 474 -31.76 30.61 30.72
N SER A 475 -32.72 30.17 31.54
CA SER A 475 -33.25 28.81 31.43
C SER A 475 -34.39 28.62 30.42
N GLY A 476 -35.21 29.64 30.16
CA GLY A 476 -36.31 29.52 29.21
C GLY A 476 -37.64 29.11 29.86
N ASP A 477 -38.34 28.13 29.29
CA ASP A 477 -39.60 27.59 29.88
C ASP A 477 -39.28 26.37 30.76
N GLY A 478 -40.25 25.85 31.52
CA GLY A 478 -40.08 24.63 32.32
C GLY A 478 -39.68 24.89 33.78
N LEU A 479 -39.67 23.83 34.60
CA LEU A 479 -39.27 23.94 36.02
C LEU A 479 -37.75 23.83 36.12
N ASN A 480 -37.07 24.97 36.19
CA ASN A 480 -35.62 25.02 36.08
C ASN A 480 -34.91 25.17 37.43
N VAL A 481 -33.64 24.76 37.47
CA VAL A 481 -32.71 25.00 38.57
C VAL A 481 -31.54 25.82 38.04
N LEU A 482 -31.30 27.00 38.63
CA LEU A 482 -30.24 27.90 38.25
C LEU A 482 -29.38 28.21 39.48
N ASP A 483 -28.05 28.14 39.33
CA ASP A 483 -27.08 28.47 40.37
C ASP A 483 -25.93 29.28 39.77
N GLY A 484 -25.83 30.57 40.10
CA GLY A 484 -24.73 31.43 39.64
C GLY A 484 -23.38 31.05 40.28
N SER A 485 -23.41 30.44 41.47
CA SER A 485 -22.22 30.07 42.24
C SER A 485 -21.37 31.25 42.71
N ALA A 486 -20.28 31.62 42.04
CA ALA A 486 -19.33 32.61 42.53
C ALA A 486 -19.02 33.69 41.50
N GLY A 487 -19.54 34.89 41.70
CA GLY A 487 -19.17 36.07 40.96
C GLY A 487 -20.37 36.98 40.74
N ALA A 488 -20.29 37.91 39.80
CA ALA A 488 -21.36 38.90 39.65
C ALA A 488 -22.34 38.48 38.56
N ASP A 489 -23.33 37.67 38.92
CA ASP A 489 -24.10 36.91 37.93
C ASP A 489 -25.36 37.63 37.43
N SER A 490 -25.76 37.31 36.21
CA SER A 490 -26.98 37.77 35.55
C SER A 490 -27.89 36.59 35.23
N ILE A 491 -28.93 36.40 36.03
CA ILE A 491 -29.80 35.22 35.97
C ILE A 491 -31.23 35.58 35.53
N LEU A 492 -31.74 34.87 34.52
CA LEU A 492 -33.12 34.95 34.04
C LEU A 492 -33.80 33.56 34.12
N GLY A 493 -34.75 33.40 35.05
CA GLY A 493 -35.48 32.12 35.24
C GLY A 493 -36.47 31.79 34.11
N GLY A 494 -37.09 32.82 33.52
CA GLY A 494 -38.01 32.64 32.40
C GLY A 494 -39.45 32.34 32.83
N ALA A 495 -40.06 31.29 32.28
CA ALA A 495 -41.44 30.92 32.61
C ALA A 495 -41.50 29.77 33.62
N ASP A 496 -42.68 29.54 34.20
CA ASP A 496 -42.94 28.49 35.18
C ASP A 496 -42.24 28.71 36.53
N ASN A 497 -42.17 27.68 37.39
CA ASN A 497 -41.75 27.83 38.78
C ASN A 497 -40.32 27.31 38.97
N ASP A 498 -39.36 28.23 39.02
CA ASP A 498 -37.94 27.93 39.06
C ASP A 498 -37.38 27.95 40.49
N VAL A 499 -36.22 27.30 40.64
CA VAL A 499 -35.34 27.40 41.81
C VAL A 499 -34.08 28.15 41.38
N ILE A 500 -33.84 29.33 41.95
CA ILE A 500 -32.73 30.20 41.55
C ILE A 500 -31.87 30.54 42.77
N THR A 501 -30.57 30.30 42.65
CA THR A 501 -29.55 30.75 43.59
C THR A 501 -28.60 31.71 42.86
N GLY A 502 -28.39 32.91 43.41
CA GLY A 502 -27.40 33.87 42.92
C GLY A 502 -26.01 33.36 43.25
N GLY A 503 -25.63 33.43 44.53
CA GLY A 503 -24.40 32.80 45.01
C GLY A 503 -23.57 33.75 45.85
N ALA A 504 -22.27 33.85 45.57
CA ALA A 504 -21.40 34.86 46.13
C ALA A 504 -21.36 36.10 45.24
N ASP A 505 -21.02 37.26 45.83
CA ASP A 505 -20.93 38.55 45.15
C ASP A 505 -22.29 39.14 44.73
N ALA A 506 -22.32 40.10 43.80
CA ALA A 506 -23.46 40.99 43.62
C ALA A 506 -24.28 40.61 42.38
N ASP A 507 -25.35 39.85 42.60
CA ASP A 507 -26.12 39.24 41.51
C ASP A 507 -27.29 40.10 41.02
N THR A 508 -27.63 39.94 39.75
CA THR A 508 -28.85 40.45 39.14
C THR A 508 -29.76 39.28 38.76
N ILE A 509 -30.85 39.10 39.50
CA ILE A 509 -31.77 37.98 39.32
C ILE A 509 -33.14 38.50 38.89
N ASN A 510 -33.60 38.02 37.74
CA ASN A 510 -34.96 38.22 37.27
C ASN A 510 -35.68 36.87 37.21
N GLY A 511 -36.59 36.64 38.16
CA GLY A 511 -37.37 35.40 38.19
C GLY A 511 -38.39 35.32 37.06
N ALA A 512 -38.72 36.44 36.40
CA ALA A 512 -39.72 36.54 35.36
C ALA A 512 -41.10 35.99 35.79
N ALA A 513 -41.73 35.07 35.04
CA ALA A 513 -43.08 34.60 35.35
C ALA A 513 -43.06 33.44 36.36
N GLY A 514 -44.22 33.10 36.95
CA GLY A 514 -44.37 31.95 37.85
C GLY A 514 -44.10 32.21 39.35
N ASP A 515 -44.27 31.14 40.14
CA ASP A 515 -44.08 31.12 41.59
C ASP A 515 -42.66 30.60 41.93
N ASN A 516 -41.67 31.48 41.77
CA ASN A 516 -40.24 31.14 41.89
C ASN A 516 -39.72 31.07 43.34
N ASN A 517 -38.76 30.19 43.59
CA ASN A 517 -37.98 30.11 44.82
C ASN A 517 -36.58 30.70 44.59
N ILE A 518 -36.37 31.94 45.05
CA ILE A 518 -35.14 32.70 44.77
C ILE A 518 -34.35 32.96 46.05
N ALA A 519 -33.06 32.63 46.04
CA ALA A 519 -32.08 32.99 47.05
C ALA A 519 -30.95 33.81 46.42
N GLY A 520 -30.80 35.08 46.79
CA GLY A 520 -29.70 35.92 46.28
C GLY A 520 -28.31 35.44 46.73
N GLY A 521 -28.19 34.94 47.98
CA GLY A 521 -26.91 34.45 48.51
C GLY A 521 -26.18 35.52 49.32
N THR A 522 -24.87 35.66 49.12
CA THR A 522 -24.03 36.63 49.82
C THR A 522 -23.63 37.79 48.93
N GLY A 523 -24.10 38.99 49.24
CA GLY A 523 -23.69 40.18 48.51
C GLY A 523 -24.78 41.23 48.53
N ASN A 524 -24.77 42.11 47.53
CA ASN A 524 -25.80 43.13 47.36
C ASN A 524 -26.63 42.80 46.11
N ASP A 525 -27.55 41.85 46.27
CA ASP A 525 -28.27 41.24 45.16
C ASP A 525 -29.47 42.11 44.75
N SER A 526 -29.74 42.17 43.44
CA SER A 526 -30.89 42.83 42.84
C SER A 526 -31.86 41.78 42.30
N ILE A 527 -32.98 41.58 43.01
CA ILE A 527 -34.00 40.58 42.64
C ILE A 527 -35.26 41.29 42.16
N THR A 528 -35.72 40.97 40.94
CA THR A 528 -36.95 41.52 40.32
C THR A 528 -37.96 40.47 39.92
#